data_AF-A0A5E4JUQ0-F1
#
_entry.id   AF-A0A5E4JUQ0-F1
#
_cell.length_a   1.000
_cell.length_b   1.000
_cell.length_c   1.000
_cell.angle_alpha   90.00
_cell.angle_beta   90.00
_cell.angle_gamma   90.00
#
_symmetry.space_group_name_H-M   'P 1'
#
loop_
_entity.id
_entity.type
_entity.pdbx_description
1 polymer ?
#
loop_
_entity_poly.entity_id
_entity_poly.type
_entity_poly.pdbx_seq_one_letter_code
_entity_poly.pdbx_strand_id
1 'polypeptide(L)'
;MVEKPKMYFGHPISFYDVPIEAKLIEVIRSRFPDYEVVNPNQPFFQEGYQRWRNETGNGMNFYFKEVLPSMGAGTFLAFPEDLKLGAGVWGEAEFISSRNGPIFEVRLDFSINPLELDLSRKLTVEETRARIYEAGGRTIKKWTA
;
A
#
# COMPACT_ATOMS: atom_id res chain seq x y z
N MET A 1 -15.12 -16.92 18.79
CA MET A 1 -14.97 -16.33 17.45
C MET A 1 -13.49 -16.28 17.15
N VAL A 2 -13.02 -16.88 16.06
CA VAL A 2 -11.61 -16.78 15.65
C VAL A 2 -11.45 -15.42 14.97
N GLU A 3 -10.47 -14.62 15.41
CA GLU A 3 -10.15 -13.33 14.77
C GLU A 3 -9.71 -13.59 13.33
N LYS A 4 -10.22 -12.81 12.37
CA LYS A 4 -9.83 -12.97 10.96
C LYS A 4 -8.37 -12.54 10.77
N PRO A 5 -7.56 -13.27 9.98
CA PRO A 5 -6.25 -12.79 9.59
C PRO A 5 -6.35 -11.45 8.85
N LYS A 6 -5.34 -10.59 8.99
CA LYS A 6 -5.32 -9.25 8.40
C LYS A 6 -4.64 -9.26 7.03
N MET A 7 -5.24 -8.55 6.08
CA MET A 7 -4.69 -8.31 4.74
C MET A 7 -4.40 -6.83 4.56
N TYR A 8 -3.14 -6.48 4.33
CA TYR A 8 -2.75 -5.09 4.10
C TYR A 8 -3.10 -4.64 2.69
N PHE A 9 -3.68 -3.44 2.54
CA PHE A 9 -3.88 -2.82 1.24
C PHE A 9 -2.81 -1.73 1.02
N GLY A 10 -1.71 -2.07 0.35
CA GLY A 10 -0.63 -1.12 0.06
C GLY A 10 -0.88 -0.37 -1.25
N HIS A 11 -1.06 0.95 -1.19
CA HIS A 11 -1.28 1.76 -2.39
C HIS A 11 -0.70 3.18 -2.23
N PRO A 12 -0.43 3.89 -3.34
CA PRO A 12 0.10 5.24 -3.28
C PRO A 12 -0.87 6.20 -2.58
N ILE A 13 -0.34 7.16 -1.82
CA ILE A 13 -1.15 8.18 -1.10
C ILE A 13 -1.93 9.11 -2.02
N SER A 14 -1.60 9.14 -3.32
CA SER A 14 -2.39 9.83 -4.35
C SER A 14 -3.79 9.23 -4.51
N PHE A 15 -3.98 7.97 -4.11
CA PHE A 15 -5.26 7.27 -4.08
C PHE A 15 -6.00 7.40 -2.75
N TYR A 16 -5.55 8.21 -1.80
CA TYR A 16 -6.29 8.41 -0.55
C TYR A 16 -7.49 9.34 -0.79
N ASP A 17 -8.62 9.05 -0.18
CA ASP A 17 -9.85 9.86 -0.16
C ASP A 17 -10.44 10.12 -1.54
N VAL A 18 -10.18 9.22 -2.50
CA VAL A 18 -10.79 9.26 -3.84
C VAL A 18 -11.78 8.10 -4.03
N PRO A 19 -12.86 8.28 -4.81
CA PRO A 19 -13.91 7.25 -4.93
C PRO A 19 -13.43 5.87 -5.35
N ILE A 20 -12.34 5.79 -6.11
CA ILE A 20 -11.78 4.51 -6.57
C ILE A 20 -11.16 3.71 -5.41
N GLU A 21 -10.64 4.37 -4.36
CA GLU A 21 -10.07 3.70 -3.18
C GLU A 21 -11.12 2.83 -2.48
N ALA A 22 -12.28 3.42 -2.19
CA ALA A 22 -13.39 2.73 -1.54
C ALA A 22 -13.84 1.52 -2.36
N LYS A 23 -13.97 1.68 -3.69
CA LYS A 23 -14.32 0.59 -4.60
C LYS A 23 -13.28 -0.54 -4.59
N LEU A 24 -12.00 -0.21 -4.59
CA LEU A 24 -10.93 -1.22 -4.53
C LEU A 24 -11.00 -2.00 -3.20
N ILE A 25 -11.23 -1.32 -2.07
CA ILE A 25 -11.40 -1.97 -0.76
C ILE A 25 -12.59 -2.93 -0.77
N GLU A 26 -13.72 -2.54 -1.34
CA GLU A 26 -14.89 -3.41 -1.50
C GLU A 26 -14.56 -4.65 -2.33
N VAL A 27 -13.90 -4.47 -3.48
CA VAL A 27 -13.49 -5.58 -4.35
C VAL A 27 -12.55 -6.54 -3.61
N ILE A 28 -11.57 -6.03 -2.87
CA ILE A 28 -10.64 -6.85 -2.08
C ILE A 28 -11.40 -7.62 -0.99
N ARG A 29 -12.31 -6.97 -0.26
CA ARG A 29 -13.16 -7.61 0.76
C ARG A 29 -14.04 -8.71 0.18
N SER A 30 -14.63 -8.47 -0.99
CA SER A 30 -15.43 -9.48 -1.70
C SER A 30 -14.60 -10.65 -2.19
N ARG A 31 -13.37 -10.40 -2.66
CA ARG A 31 -12.46 -11.43 -3.17
C ARG A 31 -11.84 -12.30 -2.05
N PHE A 32 -11.64 -11.71 -0.88
CA PHE A 32 -10.99 -12.32 0.27
C PHE A 32 -11.85 -12.18 1.54
N PRO A 33 -13.04 -12.81 1.60
CA PRO A 33 -13.99 -12.65 2.70
C PRO A 33 -13.47 -13.15 4.05
N ASP A 34 -12.45 -14.01 4.03
CA ASP A 34 -11.82 -14.57 5.23
C ASP A 34 -10.77 -13.64 5.86
N TYR A 35 -10.42 -12.53 5.20
CA TYR A 35 -9.48 -11.54 5.71
C TYR A 35 -10.18 -10.28 6.21
N GLU A 36 -9.59 -9.64 7.21
CA GLU A 36 -9.86 -8.24 7.53
C GLU A 36 -8.93 -7.35 6.71
N VAL A 37 -9.50 -6.52 5.81
CA VAL A 37 -8.70 -5.61 4.97
C VAL A 37 -8.32 -4.36 5.77
N VAL A 38 -7.00 -4.14 5.89
CA VAL A 38 -6.39 -3.01 6.59
C VAL A 38 -5.95 -1.96 5.56
N ASN A 39 -6.63 -0.82 5.53
CA ASN A 39 -6.28 0.34 4.70
C ASN A 39 -5.34 1.30 5.47
N PRO A 40 -4.15 1.67 4.96
CA PRO A 40 -3.27 2.65 5.59
C PRO A 40 -3.80 4.09 5.58
N ASN A 41 -4.84 4.41 4.81
CA ASN A 41 -5.52 5.71 4.86
C ASN A 41 -6.45 5.82 6.09
N GLN A 42 -5.88 5.76 7.30
CA GLN A 42 -6.59 5.98 8.56
C GLN A 42 -5.74 6.80 9.53
N PRO A 43 -6.36 7.59 10.45
CA PRO A 43 -5.63 8.47 11.37
C PRO A 43 -4.52 7.76 12.17
N PHE A 44 -4.79 6.55 12.66
CA PHE A 44 -3.82 5.74 13.41
C PHE A 44 -2.49 5.56 12.65
N PHE A 45 -2.54 5.28 11.35
CA PHE A 45 -1.33 5.08 10.55
C PHE A 45 -0.58 6.38 10.30
N GLN A 46 -1.30 7.48 10.11
CA GLN A 46 -0.72 8.81 9.93
C GLN A 46 -0.01 9.27 11.21
N GLU A 47 -0.65 9.09 12.37
CA GLU A 47 -0.08 9.41 13.68
C GLU A 47 1.15 8.55 13.97
N GLY A 48 1.08 7.24 13.75
CA GLY A 48 2.20 6.32 13.93
C GLY A 48 3.39 6.68 13.04
N TYR A 49 3.14 6.99 11.76
CA TYR A 49 4.18 7.44 10.83
C TYR A 49 4.87 8.73 11.32
N GLN A 50 4.10 9.74 11.74
CA GLN A 50 4.67 11.01 12.21
C GLN A 50 5.44 10.84 13.52
N ARG A 51 4.93 10.02 14.46
CA ARG A 51 5.63 9.67 15.69
C ARG A 51 7.02 9.10 15.38
N TRP A 52 7.09 8.05 14.57
CA TRP A 52 8.36 7.42 14.19
C TRP A 52 9.28 8.36 13.42
N ARG A 53 8.73 9.22 12.57
CA ARG A 53 9.51 10.23 11.86
C ARG A 53 10.17 11.21 12.82
N ASN A 54 9.45 11.67 13.85
CA ASN A 54 9.97 12.60 14.84
C ASN A 54 11.01 11.95 15.76
N GLU A 55 10.80 10.69 16.15
CA GLU A 55 11.68 9.96 17.08
C GLU A 55 12.95 9.40 16.40
N THR A 56 12.83 8.91 15.16
CA THR A 56 13.89 8.14 14.49
C THR A 56 14.40 8.77 13.19
N GLY A 57 13.76 9.84 12.72
CA GLY A 57 14.03 10.45 11.41
C GLY A 57 13.41 9.69 10.22
N ASN A 58 12.82 8.51 10.43
CA ASN A 58 12.23 7.69 9.37
C ASN A 58 10.85 7.12 9.75
N GLY A 59 9.78 7.74 9.26
CA GLY A 59 8.41 7.31 9.53
C GLY A 59 8.05 5.95 8.93
N MET A 60 8.72 5.49 7.88
CA MET A 60 8.41 4.18 7.27
C MET A 60 8.68 3.02 8.22
N ASN A 61 9.59 3.19 9.18
CA ASN A 61 9.89 2.17 10.19
C ASN A 61 8.65 1.76 10.98
N PHE A 62 7.68 2.66 11.20
CA PHE A 62 6.40 2.34 11.81
C PHE A 62 5.71 1.16 11.12
N TYR A 63 5.62 1.19 9.79
CA TYR A 63 4.97 0.13 9.03
C TYR A 63 5.70 -1.21 9.17
N PHE A 64 7.02 -1.21 9.04
CA PHE A 64 7.82 -2.44 9.11
C PHE A 64 7.97 -3.02 10.51
N LYS A 65 7.84 -2.20 11.56
CA LYS A 65 8.06 -2.60 12.96
C LYS A 65 6.76 -2.87 13.71
N GLU A 66 5.67 -2.19 13.38
CA GLU A 66 4.41 -2.29 14.11
C GLU A 66 3.25 -2.83 13.26
N VAL A 67 3.14 -2.44 11.99
CA VAL A 67 1.97 -2.76 11.16
C VAL A 67 2.11 -4.11 10.46
N LEU A 68 3.04 -4.19 9.49
CA LEU A 68 3.23 -5.33 8.61
C LEU A 68 3.53 -6.65 9.35
N PRO A 69 4.20 -6.68 10.52
CA PRO A 69 4.41 -7.92 11.25
C PRO A 69 3.14 -8.68 11.64
N SER A 70 2.01 -7.99 11.74
CA SER A 70 0.71 -8.57 12.08
C SER A 70 -0.14 -8.97 10.87
N MET A 71 0.36 -8.73 9.65
CA MET A 71 -0.36 -8.99 8.40
C MET A 71 -0.09 -10.42 7.93
N GLY A 72 -1.15 -11.14 7.58
CA GLY A 72 -1.06 -12.48 7.01
C GLY A 72 -0.95 -12.48 5.49
N ALA A 73 -1.41 -11.43 4.82
CA ALA A 73 -1.39 -11.28 3.37
C ALA A 73 -1.32 -9.79 2.97
N GLY A 74 -1.07 -9.52 1.69
CA GLY A 74 -1.08 -8.17 1.14
C GLY A 74 -1.74 -8.08 -0.24
N THR A 75 -2.45 -6.99 -0.49
CA THR A 75 -2.90 -6.60 -1.82
C THR A 75 -2.33 -5.23 -2.15
N PHE A 76 -1.78 -5.06 -3.34
CA PHE A 76 -1.00 -3.88 -3.70
C PHE A 76 -1.51 -3.24 -4.99
N LEU A 77 -1.59 -1.91 -5.01
CA LEU A 77 -1.94 -1.14 -6.19
C LEU A 77 -0.67 -0.52 -6.79
N ALA A 78 -0.38 -0.88 -8.03
CA ALA A 78 0.65 -0.24 -8.83
C ALA A 78 0.15 1.07 -9.46
N PHE A 79 1.09 1.91 -9.90
CA PHE A 79 0.77 3.05 -10.75
C PHE A 79 0.19 2.57 -12.09
N PRO A 80 -0.99 3.06 -12.51
CA PRO A 80 -1.70 2.52 -13.67
C PRO A 80 -1.03 2.83 -15.01
N GLU A 81 -0.14 3.83 -15.07
CA GLU A 81 0.52 4.26 -16.31
C GLU A 81 1.46 3.18 -16.88
N ASP A 82 2.12 2.41 -16.00
CA ASP A 82 3.13 1.43 -16.39
C ASP A 82 3.23 0.21 -15.45
N LEU A 83 2.27 0.05 -14.54
CA LEU A 83 2.21 -1.03 -13.56
C LEU A 83 3.44 -1.12 -12.65
N LYS A 84 4.14 -0.01 -12.45
CA LYS A 84 5.26 0.06 -11.50
C LYS A 84 4.76 0.31 -10.08
N LEU A 85 5.45 -0.29 -9.11
CA LEU A 85 5.18 -0.13 -7.69
C LEU A 85 6.05 1.01 -7.12
N GLY A 86 5.42 1.90 -6.37
CA GLY A 86 6.14 2.91 -5.59
C GLY A 86 7.09 2.24 -4.59
N ALA A 87 8.23 2.89 -4.29
CA ALA A 87 9.28 2.33 -3.43
C ALA A 87 8.75 1.84 -2.06
N GLY A 88 7.82 2.59 -1.46
CA GLY A 88 7.15 2.20 -0.21
C GLY A 88 6.28 0.95 -0.39
N VAL A 89 5.38 0.98 -1.37
CA VAL A 89 4.47 -0.14 -1.71
C VAL A 89 5.26 -1.41 -2.04
N TRP A 90 6.35 -1.29 -2.80
CA TRP A 90 7.27 -2.39 -3.06
C TRP A 90 7.84 -2.96 -1.76
N GLY A 91 8.38 -2.11 -0.89
CA GLY A 91 8.98 -2.56 0.37
C GLY A 91 7.98 -3.29 1.25
N GLU A 92 6.74 -2.81 1.30
CA GLU A 92 5.64 -3.47 2.03
C GLU A 92 5.32 -4.86 1.44
N ALA A 93 5.22 -4.97 0.11
CA ALA A 93 4.99 -6.24 -0.58
C ALA A 93 6.13 -7.25 -0.38
N GLU A 94 7.37 -6.77 -0.51
CA GLU A 94 8.58 -7.55 -0.26
C GLU A 94 8.63 -8.07 1.18
N PHE A 95 8.26 -7.24 2.17
CA PHE A 95 8.22 -7.64 3.57
C PHE A 95 7.22 -8.77 3.82
N ILE A 96 5.98 -8.63 3.34
CA ILE A 96 4.95 -9.67 3.52
C ILE A 96 5.36 -10.97 2.81
N SER A 97 5.83 -10.87 1.56
CA SER A 97 6.30 -12.02 0.78
C SER A 97 7.47 -12.74 1.45
N SER A 98 8.44 -12.00 2.02
CA SER A 98 9.59 -12.56 2.74
C SER A 98 9.21 -13.40 3.97
N ARG A 99 7.98 -13.23 4.47
CA ARG A 99 7.41 -13.98 5.60
C ARG A 99 6.44 -15.07 5.16
N ASN A 100 6.46 -15.43 3.88
CA ASN A 100 5.57 -16.40 3.25
C ASN A 100 4.08 -15.99 3.24
N GLY A 101 3.77 -14.70 3.40
CA GLY A 101 2.41 -14.20 3.22
C GLY A 101 2.09 -14.07 1.73
N PRO A 102 0.89 -14.49 1.25
CA PRO A 102 0.53 -14.30 -0.14
C PRO A 102 0.35 -12.81 -0.45
N ILE A 103 0.83 -12.42 -1.63
CA ILE A 103 0.73 -11.05 -2.14
C ILE A 103 -0.03 -11.02 -3.47
N PHE A 104 -0.85 -9.99 -3.65
CA PHE A 104 -1.70 -9.81 -4.82
C PHE A 104 -1.55 -8.40 -5.39
N GLU A 105 -1.76 -8.25 -6.69
CA GLU A 105 -1.94 -6.97 -7.37
C GLU A 105 -3.42 -6.74 -7.62
N VAL A 106 -3.93 -5.59 -7.18
CA VAL A 106 -5.25 -5.08 -7.57
C VAL A 106 -5.08 -3.97 -8.60
N ARG A 107 -5.92 -3.97 -9.64
CA ARG A 107 -5.89 -2.99 -10.74
C ARG A 107 -7.15 -2.14 -10.77
N LEU A 108 -7.11 -1.05 -11.52
CA LEU A 108 -8.24 -0.12 -11.66
C LEU A 108 -9.43 -0.71 -12.43
N ASP A 109 -9.22 -1.81 -13.16
CA ASP A 109 -10.28 -2.62 -13.77
C ASP A 109 -10.89 -3.64 -12.78
N PHE A 110 -10.50 -3.57 -11.51
CA PHE A 110 -10.91 -4.44 -10.42
C PHE A 110 -10.44 -5.90 -10.52
N SER A 111 -9.52 -6.20 -11.44
CA SER A 111 -8.85 -7.50 -11.43
C SER A 111 -7.91 -7.62 -10.24
N ILE A 112 -7.86 -8.82 -9.66
CA ILE A 112 -6.94 -9.21 -8.58
C ILE A 112 -6.18 -10.45 -9.01
N ASN A 113 -4.86 -10.33 -9.13
CA ASN A 113 -3.97 -11.41 -9.55
C ASN A 113 -2.86 -11.63 -8.53
N PRO A 114 -2.25 -12.83 -8.43
CA PRO A 114 -1.02 -13.01 -7.67
C PRO A 114 0.05 -12.01 -8.13
N LEU A 115 0.75 -11.40 -7.16
CA LEU A 115 1.82 -10.46 -7.46
C LEU A 115 3.17 -11.16 -7.43
N GLU A 116 3.88 -11.11 -8.55
CA GLU A 116 5.31 -11.46 -8.63
C GLU A 116 6.16 -10.19 -8.53
N LEU A 117 7.15 -10.22 -7.64
CA LEU A 117 8.09 -9.12 -7.42
C LEU A 117 9.22 -9.17 -8.46
N ASP A 118 9.04 -8.43 -9.55
CA ASP A 118 10.07 -8.16 -10.55
C ASP A 118 10.70 -6.77 -10.31
N LEU A 119 12.02 -6.74 -10.06
CA LEU A 119 12.77 -5.50 -9.79
C LEU A 119 12.63 -4.45 -10.90
N SER A 120 12.34 -4.84 -12.14
CA SER A 120 12.08 -3.91 -13.25
C SER A 120 10.87 -3.00 -12.98
N ARG A 121 9.97 -3.43 -12.09
CA ARG A 121 8.74 -2.74 -11.71
C ARG A 121 8.89 -1.86 -10.48
N LYS A 122 10.02 -1.92 -9.78
CA LYS A 122 10.29 -1.11 -8.58
C LYS A 122 10.67 0.31 -8.98
N LEU A 123 9.92 1.30 -8.51
CA LEU A 123 10.34 2.70 -8.58
C LEU A 123 11.37 3.01 -7.49
N THR A 124 12.28 3.95 -7.79
CA THR A 124 13.08 4.61 -6.76
C THR A 124 12.21 5.51 -5.89
N VAL A 125 12.77 5.98 -4.77
CA VAL A 125 12.08 6.93 -3.89
C VAL A 125 11.80 8.23 -4.64
N GLU A 126 12.76 8.71 -5.42
CA GLU A 126 12.67 9.93 -6.22
C GLU A 126 11.58 9.82 -7.30
N GLU A 127 11.55 8.71 -8.03
CA GLU A 127 10.52 8.45 -9.05
C GLU A 127 9.12 8.35 -8.42
N THR A 128 9.02 7.65 -7.29
CA THR A 128 7.77 7.53 -6.53
C THR A 128 7.25 8.92 -6.12
N ARG A 129 8.14 9.78 -5.61
CA ARG A 129 7.79 11.15 -5.22
C ARG A 129 7.38 12.00 -6.42
N ALA A 130 8.03 11.86 -7.56
CA ALA A 130 7.69 12.60 -8.77
C ALA A 130 6.26 12.29 -9.27
N ARG A 131 5.79 11.05 -9.05
CA ARG A 131 4.41 10.65 -9.38
C ARG A 131 3.38 11.11 -8.35
N ILE A 132 3.74 11.09 -7.07
CA ILE A 132 2.82 11.43 -5.97
C ILE A 132 2.69 12.95 -5.80
N TYR A 133 3.75 13.72 -5.98
CA TYR A 133 3.78 15.14 -5.63
C TYR A 133 3.88 16.06 -6.85
N GLU A 134 3.28 17.25 -6.73
CA GLU A 134 3.49 18.38 -7.64
C GLU A 134 4.93 18.91 -7.56
N ALA A 135 5.30 19.74 -8.54
CA ALA A 135 6.58 20.44 -8.54
C ALA A 135 6.71 21.26 -7.23
N GLY A 136 7.78 21.01 -6.46
CA GLY A 136 7.98 21.60 -5.13
C GLY A 136 7.67 20.67 -3.95
N GLY A 137 7.10 19.48 -4.18
CA GLY A 137 7.11 18.37 -3.22
C GLY A 137 6.21 18.49 -2.00
N ARG A 138 5.25 19.43 -2.01
CA ARG A 138 4.34 19.70 -0.87
C ARG A 138 2.89 19.32 -1.13
N THR A 139 2.44 19.41 -2.38
CA THR A 139 1.07 19.08 -2.78
C THR A 139 1.03 17.69 -3.39
N ILE A 140 0.08 16.85 -2.96
CA ILE A 140 -0.15 15.53 -3.55
C ILE A 140 -1.00 15.67 -4.81
N LYS A 141 -0.55 15.09 -5.93
CA LYS A 141 -1.33 14.86 -7.14
C LYS A 141 -2.36 13.76 -6.84
N LYS A 142 -3.55 14.15 -6.39
CA LYS A 142 -4.63 13.18 -6.18
C LYS A 142 -4.98 12.51 -7.51
N TRP A 143 -5.23 11.22 -7.46
CA TRP A 143 -5.63 10.46 -8.65
C TRP A 143 -6.98 10.99 -9.16
N THR A 144 -7.03 11.28 -10.45
CA THR A 144 -8.26 11.63 -11.18
C THR A 144 -8.42 10.64 -12.32
N ALA A 145 -9.51 9.89 -12.31
CA ALA A 145 -9.86 8.94 -13.37
C ALA A 145 -10.43 9.66 -14.60
#